data_AF-A0A495U1Z6-F1
#
_entry.id   AF-A0A495U1Z6-F1
#
_cell.length_a   1.000
_cell.length_b   1.000
_cell.length_c   1.000
_cell.angle_alpha   90.00
_cell.angle_beta   90.00
_cell.angle_gamma   90.00
#
_symmetry.space_group_name_H-M   'P 1'
#
loop_
_entity.id
_entity.type
_entity.pdbx_description
1 polymer ?
#
loop_
_entity_poly.entity_id
_entity_poly.type
_entity_poly.pdbx_seq_one_letter_code
_entity_poly.pdbx_strand_id
1 'polypeptide(L)'
;MTDSHQTKRALDNAPARAALPRAIEVATMKRHLRTADMTITTLAIRAAFERIGYQHNLTPSALLHALTAAGMVKISHSQTEGQRYSFPGAQSRMEAVRMAARNIACFELAELTKQEEQDERAVCSARRTPTGQGYLVTFV
;
A
#
# COMPACT_ATOMS: atom_id res chain seq x y z
N MET A 1 18.79 6.12 -12.33
CA MET A 1 18.79 4.65 -12.12
C MET A 1 18.45 4.33 -10.66
N THR A 2 17.26 4.68 -10.18
CA THR A 2 16.91 4.60 -8.74
C THR A 2 15.56 3.95 -8.44
N ASP A 3 14.80 3.53 -9.45
CA ASP A 3 13.40 3.12 -9.24
C ASP A 3 13.23 1.64 -8.88
N SER A 4 14.15 0.76 -9.30
CA SER A 4 14.00 -0.70 -9.14
C SER A 4 14.11 -1.20 -7.68
N HIS A 5 14.72 -0.43 -6.79
CA HIS A 5 14.84 -0.80 -5.37
C HIS A 5 13.66 -0.34 -4.51
N GLN A 6 12.91 0.68 -4.94
CA GLN A 6 11.72 1.12 -4.21
C GLN A 6 10.54 0.16 -4.40
N THR A 7 10.39 -0.42 -5.60
CA THR A 7 9.32 -1.38 -5.92
C THR A 7 9.49 -2.71 -5.18
N LYS A 8 10.71 -3.26 -5.08
CA LYS A 8 10.95 -4.49 -4.30
C LYS A 8 10.62 -4.31 -2.80
N ARG A 9 10.96 -3.15 -2.20
CA ARG A 9 10.62 -2.85 -0.80
C ARG A 9 9.13 -2.61 -0.56
N ALA A 10 8.37 -2.23 -1.58
CA ALA A 10 6.91 -2.06 -1.50
C ALA A 10 6.18 -3.42 -1.36
N LEU A 11 6.68 -4.45 -2.04
CA LEU A 11 6.18 -5.83 -1.95
C LEU A 11 6.50 -6.50 -0.61
N ASP A 12 7.67 -6.24 -0.01
CA ASP A 12 8.08 -6.77 1.30
C ASP A 12 7.17 -6.32 2.48
N ASN A 13 6.29 -5.34 2.27
CA ASN A 13 5.35 -4.86 3.29
C ASN A 13 3.98 -5.57 3.27
N ALA A 14 3.85 -6.67 2.52
CA ALA A 14 2.66 -7.53 2.52
C ALA A 14 2.07 -7.84 3.92
N PRO A 15 2.88 -8.18 4.96
CA PRO A 15 2.29 -8.50 6.26
C PRO A 15 1.57 -7.32 6.91
N ALA A 16 2.04 -6.09 6.69
CA ALA A 16 1.40 -4.89 7.26
C ALA A 16 0.07 -4.57 6.55
N ARG A 17 -0.01 -4.78 5.23
CA ARG A 17 -1.25 -4.62 4.45
C ARG A 17 -2.31 -5.62 4.87
N ALA A 18 -1.95 -6.89 4.96
CA ALA A 18 -2.87 -7.96 5.33
C ALA A 18 -3.47 -7.76 6.74
N ALA A 19 -2.67 -7.27 7.69
CA ALA A 19 -3.10 -7.03 9.06
C ALA A 19 -3.82 -5.68 9.28
N LEU A 20 -3.72 -4.73 8.34
CA LEU A 20 -4.26 -3.38 8.50
C LEU A 20 -5.79 -3.34 8.70
N PRO A 21 -6.63 -4.08 7.95
CA PRO A 21 -8.08 -4.09 8.19
C PRO A 21 -8.44 -4.49 9.62
N ARG A 22 -7.74 -5.50 10.17
CA ARG A 22 -7.93 -5.95 11.55
C ARG A 22 -7.44 -4.92 12.57
N ALA A 23 -6.33 -4.23 12.28
CA ALA A 23 -5.88 -3.12 13.10
C ALA A 23 -6.91 -1.98 13.13
N ILE A 24 -7.51 -1.62 11.98
CA ILE A 24 -8.55 -0.57 11.91
C ILE A 24 -9.78 -0.93 12.74
N GLU A 25 -10.16 -2.20 12.77
CA GLU A 25 -11.31 -2.70 13.54
C GLU A 25 -11.19 -2.43 15.06
N VAL A 26 -9.97 -2.52 15.60
CA VAL A 26 -9.69 -2.32 17.04
C VAL A 26 -9.12 -0.94 17.35
N ALA A 27 -8.87 -0.12 16.33
CA ALA A 27 -8.28 1.19 16.49
C ALA A 27 -9.28 2.23 17.00
N THR A 28 -8.76 3.16 17.80
CA THR A 28 -9.52 4.35 18.22
C THR A 28 -9.63 5.31 17.04
N MET A 29 -10.83 5.44 16.48
CA MET A 29 -11.14 6.35 15.38
C MET A 29 -12.08 7.47 15.83
N LYS A 30 -11.94 8.65 15.23
CA LYS A 30 -12.81 9.80 15.46
C LYS A 30 -13.54 10.14 14.16
N ARG A 31 -14.84 10.43 14.23
CA ARG A 31 -15.58 10.93 13.07
C ARG A 31 -15.31 12.41 12.88
N HIS A 32 -14.98 12.82 11.65
CA HIS A 32 -14.82 14.22 11.31
C HIS A 32 -16.20 14.88 11.19
N LEU A 33 -16.45 15.94 11.96
CA LEU A 33 -17.79 16.51 12.12
C LEU A 33 -18.37 17.12 10.83
N ARG A 34 -17.52 17.62 9.93
CA ARG A 34 -17.99 18.30 8.70
C ARG A 34 -18.21 17.35 7.53
N THR A 35 -17.37 16.31 7.40
CA THR A 35 -17.37 15.42 6.24
C THR A 35 -17.91 14.03 6.57
N ALA A 36 -18.21 13.77 7.85
CA ALA A 36 -18.58 12.46 8.38
C ALA A 36 -17.51 11.36 8.21
N ASP A 37 -16.33 11.67 7.67
CA ASP A 37 -15.24 10.72 7.43
C ASP A 37 -14.69 10.17 8.74
N MET A 38 -14.33 8.88 8.74
CA MET A 38 -13.60 8.28 9.84
C MET A 38 -12.12 8.67 9.77
N THR A 39 -11.61 9.23 10.87
CA THR A 39 -10.22 9.66 11.02
C THR A 39 -9.50 8.85 12.09
N ILE A 40 -8.21 8.69 11.91
CA ILE A 40 -7.36 7.89 12.78
C ILE A 40 -5.96 8.50 12.82
N THR A 41 -5.31 8.45 13.98
CA THR A 41 -3.94 8.94 14.15
C THR A 41 -2.94 7.81 13.94
N THR A 42 -1.71 8.17 13.58
CA THR A 42 -0.61 7.20 13.44
C THR A 42 -0.38 6.43 14.74
N LEU A 43 -0.47 7.12 15.88
CA LEU A 43 -0.32 6.50 17.20
C LEU A 43 -1.43 5.47 17.47
N ALA A 44 -2.68 5.81 17.14
CA ALA A 44 -3.81 4.89 17.32
C ALA A 44 -3.68 3.63 16.43
N ILE A 45 -3.17 3.78 15.20
CA ILE A 45 -2.90 2.64 14.32
C ILE A 45 -1.79 1.76 14.90
N ARG A 46 -0.67 2.35 15.31
CA ARG A 46 0.45 1.58 15.90
C ARG A 46 0.02 0.81 17.14
N ALA A 47 -0.69 1.46 18.06
CA ALA A 47 -1.26 0.81 19.23
C ALA A 47 -2.25 -0.31 18.84
N ALA A 48 -3.00 -0.15 17.75
CA ALA A 48 -3.88 -1.20 17.26
C ALA A 48 -3.11 -2.41 16.71
N PHE A 49 -2.02 -2.20 15.97
CA PHE A 49 -1.13 -3.30 15.53
C PHE A 49 -0.53 -4.05 16.73
N GLU A 50 -0.13 -3.35 17.79
CA GLU A 50 0.33 -3.98 19.02
C GLU A 50 -0.79 -4.80 19.70
N ARG A 51 -2.01 -4.25 19.80
CA ARG A 51 -3.17 -4.93 20.39
C ARG A 51 -3.56 -6.22 19.67
N ILE A 52 -3.39 -6.29 18.35
CA ILE A 52 -3.68 -7.50 17.58
C ILE A 52 -2.52 -8.51 17.59
N GLY A 53 -1.45 -8.22 18.34
CA GLY A 53 -0.28 -9.09 18.44
C GLY A 53 0.54 -9.16 17.15
N TYR A 54 0.61 -8.07 16.39
CA TYR A 54 1.39 -8.02 15.15
C TYR A 54 2.89 -8.26 15.44
N GLN A 55 3.42 -9.38 14.94
CA GLN A 55 4.76 -9.87 15.28
C GLN A 55 5.88 -9.31 14.41
N HIS A 56 5.55 -8.68 13.28
CA HIS A 56 6.55 -8.13 12.36
C HIS A 56 6.93 -6.70 12.74
N ASN A 57 8.12 -6.28 12.33
CA ASN A 57 8.59 -4.92 12.59
C ASN A 57 7.79 -3.91 11.75
N LEU A 58 6.93 -3.11 12.41
CA LEU A 58 6.13 -2.08 11.75
C LEU A 58 6.94 -0.79 11.51
N THR A 59 7.73 -0.81 10.44
CA THR A 59 8.50 0.36 10.00
C THR A 59 7.57 1.49 9.52
N PRO A 60 8.00 2.77 9.62
CA PRO A 60 7.21 3.90 9.12
C PRO A 60 6.86 3.78 7.63
N SER A 61 7.75 3.23 6.81
CA SER A 61 7.51 3.01 5.38
C SER A 61 6.48 1.91 5.14
N ALA A 62 6.55 0.80 5.88
CA ALA A 62 5.57 -0.28 5.78
C ALA A 62 4.16 0.20 6.15
N LEU A 63 4.07 0.97 7.23
CA LEU A 63 2.81 1.57 7.65
C LEU A 63 2.27 2.53 6.59
N LEU A 64 3.09 3.47 6.11
CA LEU A 64 2.66 4.41 5.07
C LEU A 64 2.15 3.68 3.83
N HIS A 65 2.90 2.67 3.37
CA HIS A 65 2.52 1.88 2.21
C HIS A 65 1.18 1.16 2.42
N ALA A 66 0.96 0.60 3.61
CA ALA A 66 -0.30 -0.07 3.94
C ALA A 66 -1.48 0.91 3.98
N LEU A 67 -1.29 2.09 4.56
CA LEU A 67 -2.32 3.14 4.61
C LEU A 67 -2.68 3.64 3.21
N THR A 68 -1.68 3.84 2.34
CA THR A 68 -1.90 4.21 0.93
C THR A 68 -2.66 3.12 0.19
N ALA A 69 -2.28 1.85 0.34
CA ALA A 69 -2.98 0.72 -0.27
C ALA A 69 -4.43 0.58 0.22
N ALA A 70 -4.71 0.93 1.49
CA ALA A 70 -6.06 0.98 2.03
C ALA A 70 -6.89 2.17 1.53
N GLY A 71 -6.31 3.11 0.78
CA GLY A 71 -6.99 4.30 0.26
C GLY A 71 -7.15 5.42 1.30
N MET A 72 -6.31 5.43 2.33
CA MET A 72 -6.33 6.49 3.34
C MET A 72 -5.61 7.74 2.86
N VAL A 73 -6.14 8.91 3.23
CA VAL A 73 -5.57 10.21 2.86
C VAL A 73 -5.02 10.90 4.09
N LYS A 74 -3.81 11.46 3.98
CA LYS A 74 -3.21 12.27 5.05
C LYS A 74 -3.92 13.62 5.11
N ILE A 75 -4.47 13.98 6.28
CA ILE A 75 -5.24 15.22 6.45
C ILE A 75 -4.51 16.30 7.24
N SER A 76 -3.70 15.90 8.23
CA SER A 76 -2.96 16.87 9.03
C SER A 76 -1.79 16.22 9.75
N HIS A 77 -0.90 17.07 10.25
CA HIS A 77 0.18 16.69 11.14
C HIS A 77 0.08 17.56 12.40
N SER A 78 -0.02 16.92 13.56
CA SER A 78 0.10 17.58 14.86
C SER A 78 1.41 17.16 15.50
N GLN A 79 2.06 18.09 16.21
CA GLN A 79 3.29 17.79 16.97
C GLN A 79 3.04 16.81 18.11
N THR A 80 1.83 16.79 18.69
CA THR A 80 1.48 15.94 19.85
C THR A 80 0.86 14.59 19.46
N GLU A 81 -0.03 14.57 18.46
CA GLU A 81 -0.76 13.34 18.07
C GLU A 81 -0.15 12.63 16.84
N GLY A 82 0.87 13.22 16.23
CA GLY A 82 1.49 12.72 15.00
C GLY A 82 0.65 13.00 13.75
N GLN A 83 0.88 12.20 12.70
CA GLN A 83 0.12 12.32 11.44
C GLN A 83 -1.29 11.74 11.60
N ARG A 84 -2.28 12.43 11.06
CA ARG A 84 -3.68 11.99 11.03
C ARG A 84 -4.08 11.65 9.60
N TYR A 85 -4.83 10.56 9.48
CA TYR A 85 -5.33 10.04 8.23
C TYR A 85 -6.87 9.97 8.28
N SER A 86 -7.51 10.12 7.13
CA SER A 86 -8.94 9.91 6.94
C SER A 86 -9.20 8.75 6.00
N PHE A 87 -10.38 8.13 6.17
CA PHE A 87 -11.03 7.29 5.19
C PHE A 87 -12.14 8.11 4.51
N PRO A 88 -11.88 8.69 3.32
CA PRO A 88 -12.88 9.47 2.61
C PRO A 88 -14.11 8.62 2.29
N GLY A 89 -15.29 9.07 2.69
CA GLY A 89 -16.55 8.39 2.41
C GLY A 89 -16.89 7.22 3.35
N ALA A 90 -16.01 6.84 4.28
CA ALA A 90 -16.37 5.89 5.34
C ALA A 90 -17.12 6.63 6.46
N GLN A 91 -18.38 6.28 6.69
CA GLN A 91 -19.22 6.90 7.71
C GLN A 91 -19.18 6.13 9.04
N SER A 92 -18.69 4.90 9.01
CA SER A 92 -18.53 4.04 10.19
C SER A 92 -17.18 3.32 10.19
N ARG A 93 -16.77 2.82 11.37
CA ARG A 93 -15.56 1.99 11.48
C ARG A 93 -15.62 0.75 10.58
N MET A 94 -16.75 0.04 10.57
CA MET A 94 -16.91 -1.18 9.77
C MET A 94 -16.92 -0.90 8.27
N GLU A 95 -17.38 0.28 7.84
CA GLU A 95 -17.18 0.71 6.45
C GLU A 95 -15.72 0.96 6.14
N ALA A 96 -14.99 1.65 7.02
CA ALA A 96 -13.56 1.88 6.85
C ALA A 96 -12.78 0.55 6.74
N VAL A 97 -13.11 -0.46 7.57
CA VAL A 97 -12.53 -1.81 7.49
C VAL A 97 -12.82 -2.47 6.14
N ARG A 98 -14.09 -2.46 5.69
CA ARG A 98 -14.48 -3.04 4.40
C ARG A 98 -13.81 -2.34 3.22
N MET A 99 -13.75 -1.02 3.25
CA MET A 99 -13.06 -0.21 2.24
C MET A 99 -11.57 -0.52 2.20
N ALA A 100 -10.90 -0.56 3.36
CA ALA A 100 -9.49 -0.89 3.45
C ALA A 100 -9.20 -2.27 2.86
N ALA A 101 -9.96 -3.30 3.27
CA ALA A 101 -9.78 -4.66 2.78
C ALA A 101 -9.97 -4.75 1.25
N ARG A 102 -11.03 -4.12 0.72
CA ARG A 102 -11.29 -4.07 -0.72
C ARG A 102 -10.16 -3.38 -1.47
N ASN A 103 -9.73 -2.21 -1.00
CA ASN A 103 -8.69 -1.42 -1.67
C ASN A 103 -7.34 -2.14 -1.68
N ILE A 104 -6.98 -2.78 -0.56
CA ILE A 104 -5.75 -3.60 -0.47
C ILE A 104 -5.81 -4.78 -1.45
N ALA A 105 -6.94 -5.49 -1.52
CA ALA A 105 -7.09 -6.59 -2.48
C ALA A 105 -6.95 -6.10 -3.94
N CYS A 106 -7.57 -4.98 -4.29
CA CYS A 106 -7.39 -4.36 -5.61
C CYS A 106 -5.94 -3.96 -5.88
N PHE A 107 -5.26 -3.40 -4.88
CA PHE A 107 -3.85 -3.02 -4.97
C PHE A 107 -2.98 -4.25 -5.24
N GLU A 108 -3.16 -5.34 -4.51
CA GLU A 108 -2.36 -6.56 -4.67
C GLU A 108 -2.59 -7.23 -6.02
N LEU A 109 -3.85 -7.28 -6.49
CA LEU A 109 -4.15 -7.77 -7.84
C LEU A 109 -3.47 -6.91 -8.92
N ALA A 110 -3.49 -5.58 -8.77
CA ALA A 110 -2.85 -4.68 -9.74
C ALA A 110 -1.31 -4.79 -9.74
N GLU A 111 -0.70 -5.16 -8.62
CA GLU A 111 0.74 -5.41 -8.56
C GLU A 111 1.10 -6.76 -9.20
N LEU A 112 0.28 -7.80 -9.03
CA LEU A 112 0.46 -9.09 -9.69
C LEU A 112 0.39 -8.96 -11.21
N THR A 113 -0.60 -8.25 -11.75
CA THR A 113 -0.72 -8.04 -13.21
C THR A 113 0.48 -7.30 -13.79
N LYS A 114 1.06 -6.35 -13.05
CA LYS A 114 2.29 -5.65 -13.49
C LYS A 114 3.52 -6.56 -13.50
N GLN A 115 3.59 -7.51 -12.57
CA GLN A 115 4.66 -8.51 -12.54
C GLN A 115 4.54 -9.47 -13.72
N GLU A 116 3.34 -9.97 -14.00
CA GLU A 116 3.07 -10.81 -15.18
C GLU A 116 3.44 -10.09 -16.48
N GLU A 117 3.02 -8.83 -16.64
CA GLU A 117 3.40 -8.02 -17.81
C GLU A 117 4.92 -7.76 -17.92
N GLN A 118 5.62 -7.65 -16.78
CA GLN A 118 7.08 -7.48 -16.77
C GLN A 118 7.81 -8.78 -17.09
N ASP A 119 7.34 -9.91 -16.59
CA ASP A 119 7.89 -11.23 -16.85
C ASP A 119 7.66 -11.63 -18.31
N GLU A 120 6.46 -11.37 -18.87
CA GLU A 120 6.20 -11.58 -20.30
C GLU A 120 7.08 -10.70 -21.19
N ARG A 121 7.34 -9.44 -20.80
CA ARG A 121 8.28 -8.55 -21.52
C ARG A 121 9.74 -9.00 -21.39
N ALA A 122 10.11 -9.64 -20.28
CA ALA A 122 11.43 -10.21 -20.09
C ALA A 122 11.65 -11.49 -20.91
N VAL A 123 10.59 -12.30 -21.09
CA VAL A 123 10.62 -13.55 -21.87
C VAL A 123 10.56 -13.30 -23.40
N CYS A 124 10.09 -12.14 -23.85
CA CYS A 124 9.98 -11.79 -25.28
C CYS A 124 10.85 -10.59 -25.71
N SER A 125 12.05 -10.42 -25.14
CA SER A 125 12.95 -9.34 -25.58
C SER A 125 13.74 -9.73 -26.84
N ALA A 126 13.15 -9.53 -28.01
CA ALA A 126 13.86 -9.60 -29.28
C ALA A 126 14.80 -8.39 -29.41
N ARG A 127 16.12 -8.59 -29.27
CA ARG A 127 17.12 -7.53 -29.38
C ARG A 127 17.55 -7.38 -30.84
N ARG A 128 17.30 -6.22 -31.44
CA ARG A 128 17.76 -5.90 -32.80
C ARG A 128 19.13 -5.24 -32.73
N THR A 129 20.16 -5.92 -33.23
CA THR A 129 21.52 -5.38 -33.31
C THR A 129 21.78 -4.99 -34.77
N PRO A 130 21.99 -3.70 -35.09
CA PRO A 130 22.33 -3.28 -36.45
C PRO A 130 23.72 -3.81 -36.81
N THR A 131 23.84 -4.41 -38.00
CA THR A 131 25.10 -4.86 -38.60
C THR A 131 25.29 -4.19 -39.96
N GLY A 132 26.50 -4.23 -40.51
CA GLY A 132 26.80 -3.64 -41.82
C GLY A 132 25.99 -4.21 -43.00
N GLN A 133 25.21 -5.28 -42.79
CA GLN A 133 24.35 -5.92 -43.79
C GLN A 133 22.85 -5.91 -43.41
N GLY A 134 22.44 -5.30 -42.29
CA GLY A 134 21.03 -5.25 -41.87
C GLY A 134 20.84 -5.26 -40.35
N TYR A 135 19.84 -6.01 -39.86
CA TYR A 135 19.58 -6.18 -38.43
C TYR A 135 19.61 -7.66 -38.06
N LEU A 136 20.42 -8.01 -37.05
CA LEU A 136 20.36 -9.31 -36.39
C LEU A 136 19.32 -9.24 -35.28
N VAL A 137 18.29 -10.09 -35.33
CA VAL A 137 17.32 -10.23 -34.24
C VAL A 137 17.71 -11.42 -33.38
N THR A 138 18.10 -11.17 -32.14
CA THR A 138 18.35 -12.22 -31.15
C THR A 138 17.19 -12.31 -30.17
N PHE A 139 16.66 -13.52 -30.00
CA PHE A 139 15.71 -13.85 -28.95
C PHE A 139 16.51 -14.42 -27.78
N VAL A 140 16.17 -14.01 -26.54
CA VAL A 140 16.78 -14.54 -25.32
C VAL A 140 15.86 -15.60 -24.75
#